data_AF-A0A934J5F0-F1
#
_entry.id   AF-A0A934J5F0-F1
#
_cell.length_a   1.000
_cell.length_b   1.000
_cell.length_c   1.000
_cell.angle_alpha   90.00
_cell.angle_beta   90.00
_cell.angle_gamma   90.00
#
_symmetry.space_group_name_H-M   'P 1'
#
loop_
_entity.id
_entity.type
_entity.pdbx_description
1 polymer ?
#
loop_
_entity_poly.entity_id
_entity_poly.type
_entity_poly.pdbx_seq_one_letter_code
_entity_poly.pdbx_strand_id
1 'polypeptide(L)'
;MNRKAGKQKKLMRWIAGPMAAAIVLGTVVAATPPLAGAKAYAASDYTIQFKVLNIKVNGQNMKVPGGISPDGDTYVGLRFLSDELGLTTTWDKKTKVVTVSSPTKTMTMINQSIEYKINGHQITGKPVVEMNNSTYLPLRFLLEQMGYEIGYSNKEQLVTITPIIENSLVLTNKRIDQSKPGKEFVIQYPQITGMSEPEAQAKINSFLEQEAEKYEQAGEDLYKEINDADVPKDGGLYYGVNYTITYNQNDRLSMHFDVAQYTGGAHGIYDMQSHTFDLKSGKEITLKEAAKNNSAYKHIINTEIKKQIKQRGYELLEPFESISDDQRFYLRGNAIIVYFSLYEYTPYALGIPEFSIPLDKF
;
A
#
# COMPACT_ATOMS: atom_id res chain seq x y z
N MET A 1 -55.62 30.56 -22.79
CA MET A 1 -54.70 31.34 -21.92
C MET A 1 -53.80 30.32 -21.21
N ASN A 2 -52.56 30.14 -21.66
CA ASN A 2 -51.32 30.69 -21.07
C ASN A 2 -51.08 30.18 -19.63
N ARG A 3 -49.91 29.73 -19.16
CA ARG A 3 -48.56 29.46 -19.71
C ARG A 3 -47.72 28.99 -18.50
N LYS A 4 -46.76 28.07 -18.71
CA LYS A 4 -45.40 27.99 -18.10
C LYS A 4 -45.28 27.72 -16.57
N ALA A 5 -44.69 26.61 -16.14
CA ALA A 5 -43.26 26.25 -16.13
C ALA A 5 -42.41 26.91 -15.01
N GLY A 6 -41.78 26.06 -14.20
CA GLY A 6 -40.42 26.24 -13.68
C GLY A 6 -40.27 26.81 -12.26
N LYS A 7 -39.76 25.99 -11.34
CA LYS A 7 -38.35 26.00 -10.89
C LYS A 7 -38.19 25.24 -9.57
N GLN A 8 -37.47 24.12 -9.64
CA GLN A 8 -36.73 23.58 -8.49
C GLN A 8 -35.57 24.53 -8.15
N LYS A 9 -35.42 24.87 -6.86
CA LYS A 9 -34.13 25.20 -6.24
C LYS A 9 -34.24 25.16 -4.71
N LYS A 10 -33.45 24.26 -4.12
CA LYS A 10 -32.79 24.28 -2.79
C LYS A 10 -33.59 24.74 -1.56
N LEU A 11 -33.78 23.80 -0.63
CA LEU A 11 -33.28 23.96 0.74
C LEU A 11 -33.21 22.59 1.43
N MET A 12 -32.01 22.11 1.75
CA MET A 12 -31.84 20.97 2.67
C MET A 12 -30.84 21.42 3.73
N ARG A 13 -31.36 21.77 4.91
CA ARG A 13 -30.58 21.98 6.13
C ARG A 13 -30.83 20.79 7.06
N TRP A 14 -29.73 20.10 7.35
CA TRP A 14 -29.30 19.51 8.63
C TRP A 14 -30.25 18.59 9.40
N ILE A 15 -29.81 17.34 9.54
CA ILE A 15 -29.73 16.68 10.85
C ILE A 15 -28.30 16.12 10.97
N ALA A 16 -27.43 16.84 11.67
CA ALA A 16 -26.24 16.26 12.26
C ALA A 16 -26.68 15.54 13.54
N GLY A 17 -26.66 14.21 13.50
CA GLY A 17 -26.74 13.37 14.69
C GLY A 17 -25.32 13.13 15.23
N PRO A 18 -25.12 13.08 16.56
CA PRO A 18 -23.81 12.87 17.15
C PRO A 18 -23.37 11.43 16.88
N MET A 19 -22.36 11.23 16.03
CA MET A 19 -21.70 9.93 15.95
C MET A 19 -20.85 9.75 17.20
N ALA A 20 -21.20 8.72 17.96
CA ALA A 20 -20.59 8.34 19.22
C ALA A 20 -19.06 8.25 19.11
N ALA A 21 -18.37 8.88 20.06
CA ALA A 21 -16.99 8.61 20.36
C ALA A 21 -16.85 7.12 20.72
N ALA A 22 -16.28 6.33 19.82
CA ALA A 22 -15.80 5.00 20.15
C ALA A 22 -14.63 5.16 21.13
N ILE A 23 -14.92 4.90 22.41
CA ILE A 23 -13.90 4.69 23.43
C ILE A 23 -13.13 3.43 23.00
N VAL A 24 -11.94 3.62 22.43
CA VAL A 24 -10.99 2.53 22.25
C VAL A 24 -10.48 2.17 23.64
N LEU A 25 -11.11 1.18 24.27
CA LEU A 25 -10.55 0.51 25.43
C LEU A 25 -9.21 -0.09 25.01
N GLY A 26 -8.14 0.42 25.62
CA GLY A 26 -6.77 -0.04 25.38
C GLY A 26 -6.65 -1.53 25.68
N THR A 27 -6.65 -2.34 24.63
CA THR A 27 -5.99 -3.64 24.68
C THR A 27 -4.49 -3.38 24.66
N VAL A 28 -3.81 -3.91 25.66
CA VAL A 28 -2.35 -3.96 25.70
C VAL A 28 -1.90 -4.64 24.40
N VAL A 29 -1.24 -3.87 23.53
CA VAL A 29 -0.63 -4.40 22.33
C VAL A 29 0.49 -5.32 22.80
N ALA A 30 0.26 -6.63 22.75
CA ALA A 30 1.37 -7.56 22.62
C ALA A 30 2.08 -7.15 21.32
N ALA A 31 3.28 -6.58 21.45
CA ALA A 31 4.13 -6.27 20.32
C ALA A 31 4.43 -7.60 19.61
N THR A 32 3.68 -7.87 18.54
CA THR A 32 4.11 -8.86 17.55
C THR A 32 5.26 -8.19 16.81
N PRO A 33 6.45 -8.80 16.76
CA PRO A 33 7.56 -8.22 16.00
C PRO A 33 7.13 -8.03 14.54
N PRO A 34 7.71 -7.03 13.84
CA PRO A 34 7.46 -6.89 12.41
C PRO A 34 7.85 -8.19 11.73
N LEU A 35 7.09 -8.55 10.68
CA LEU A 35 7.48 -9.56 9.69
C LEU A 35 8.98 -9.43 9.47
N ALA A 36 9.73 -10.39 10.00
CA ALA A 36 11.16 -10.26 10.05
C ALA A 36 11.71 -10.07 8.62
N GLY A 37 12.77 -9.27 8.49
CA GLY A 37 13.26 -8.77 7.20
C GLY A 37 13.08 -7.25 7.03
N ALA A 38 12.10 -6.64 7.69
CA ALA A 38 12.26 -5.25 8.07
C ALA A 38 13.31 -5.24 9.19
N LYS A 39 14.53 -4.77 8.92
CA LYS A 39 15.33 -4.21 10.00
C LYS A 39 14.36 -3.28 10.73
N ALA A 40 14.08 -3.54 12.00
CA ALA A 40 13.68 -2.46 12.88
C ALA A 40 14.79 -1.44 12.67
N TYR A 41 14.51 -0.40 11.87
CA TYR A 41 15.31 0.79 11.97
C TYR A 41 15.21 1.11 13.44
N ALA A 42 16.32 0.98 14.17
CA ALA A 42 16.45 1.72 15.40
C ALA A 42 16.16 3.15 14.94
N ALA A 43 14.97 3.63 15.24
CA ALA A 43 14.51 4.96 14.85
C ALA A 43 15.28 6.07 15.59
N SER A 44 16.38 5.70 16.25
CA SER A 44 17.27 6.56 16.99
C SER A 44 17.99 7.60 16.13
N ASP A 45 18.12 7.39 14.80
CA ASP A 45 18.89 8.31 13.93
C ASP A 45 18.21 8.72 12.61
N TYR A 46 16.93 8.40 12.39
CA TYR A 46 16.24 8.80 11.16
C TYR A 46 15.82 10.28 11.23
N THR A 47 16.68 11.16 10.73
CA THR A 47 16.43 12.60 10.68
C THR A 47 15.96 13.05 9.30
N ILE A 48 14.98 13.95 9.25
CA ILE A 48 14.58 14.65 8.02
C ILE A 48 15.17 16.07 8.03
N GLN A 49 15.53 16.57 6.84
CA GLN A 49 15.95 17.96 6.68
C GLN A 49 14.72 18.84 6.48
N PHE A 50 14.54 19.85 7.34
CA PHE A 50 13.44 20.80 7.21
C PHE A 50 13.46 21.48 5.84
N LYS A 51 12.29 21.53 5.20
CA LYS A 51 12.11 22.19 3.90
C LYS A 51 10.70 22.76 3.80
N VAL A 52 10.57 23.97 3.27
CA VAL A 52 9.27 24.49 2.85
C VAL A 52 8.92 23.88 1.49
N LEU A 53 7.82 23.13 1.45
CA LEU A 53 7.35 22.39 0.29
C LEU A 53 6.38 23.26 -0.52
N ASN A 54 6.46 23.17 -1.85
CA ASN A 54 5.38 23.63 -2.72
C ASN A 54 4.40 22.49 -2.89
N ILE A 55 3.19 22.67 -2.39
CA ILE A 55 2.13 21.67 -2.51
C ILE A 55 0.93 22.30 -3.21
N LYS A 56 0.32 21.54 -4.11
CA LYS A 56 -0.96 21.88 -4.74
C LYS A 56 -2.03 20.89 -4.26
N VAL A 57 -2.99 21.39 -3.50
CA VAL A 57 -4.14 20.61 -3.00
C VAL A 57 -5.38 21.10 -3.72
N ASN A 58 -6.12 20.22 -4.40
CA ASN A 58 -7.37 20.55 -5.08
C ASN A 58 -7.29 21.78 -6.00
N GLY A 59 -6.15 21.95 -6.69
CA GLY A 59 -5.93 23.08 -7.59
C GLY A 59 -5.26 24.31 -6.95
N GLN A 60 -5.18 24.40 -5.62
CA GLN A 60 -4.64 25.55 -4.89
C GLN A 60 -3.19 25.32 -4.47
N ASN A 61 -2.31 26.25 -4.84
CA ASN A 61 -0.89 26.21 -4.46
C ASN A 61 -0.68 26.79 -3.06
N MET A 62 0.17 26.14 -2.28
CA MET A 62 0.52 26.55 -0.92
C MET A 62 1.96 26.18 -0.57
N LYS A 63 2.46 26.84 0.46
CA LYS A 63 3.77 26.59 1.07
C LYS A 63 3.56 25.87 2.39
N VAL A 64 4.05 24.64 2.49
CA VAL A 64 3.81 23.78 3.65
C VAL A 64 5.15 23.51 4.34
N PRO A 65 5.29 23.77 5.64
CA PRO A 65 6.42 23.29 6.42
C PRO A 65 6.49 21.77 6.36
N GLY A 66 7.62 21.24 5.89
CA GLY A 66 7.83 19.82 5.69
C GLY A 66 9.25 19.41 5.99
N GLY A 67 9.60 18.22 5.55
CA GLY A 67 10.98 17.77 5.51
C GLY A 67 11.23 16.82 4.35
N ILE A 68 12.51 16.64 4.02
CA ILE A 68 12.97 15.64 3.06
C ILE A 68 13.86 14.65 3.80
N SER A 69 13.61 13.36 3.63
CA SER A 69 14.47 12.32 4.19
C SER A 69 15.77 12.17 3.40
N PRO A 70 16.79 11.48 3.95
CA PRO A 70 18.01 11.16 3.20
C PRO A 70 17.74 10.39 1.90
N ASP A 71 16.66 9.61 1.88
CA ASP A 71 16.21 8.83 0.72
C ASP A 71 15.44 9.69 -0.31
N GLY A 72 15.17 10.96 0.00
CA GLY A 72 14.43 11.89 -0.86
C GLY A 72 12.91 11.89 -0.64
N ASP A 73 12.40 11.15 0.34
CA ASP A 73 10.97 11.11 0.65
C ASP A 73 10.49 12.43 1.26
N THR A 74 9.29 12.85 0.86
CA THR A 74 8.66 14.06 1.38
C THR A 74 7.88 13.77 2.65
N TYR A 75 8.07 14.60 3.66
CA TYR A 75 7.41 14.53 4.96
C TYR A 75 6.59 15.80 5.23
N VAL A 76 5.41 15.64 5.82
CA VAL A 76 4.54 16.76 6.22
C VAL A 76 4.13 16.66 7.68
N GLY A 77 3.92 17.81 8.31
CA GLY A 77 3.45 17.88 9.68
C GLY A 77 2.03 17.36 9.84
N LEU A 78 1.71 16.75 10.97
CA LEU A 78 0.38 16.21 11.29
C LEU A 78 -0.76 17.22 11.08
N ARG A 79 -0.53 18.50 11.41
CA ARG A 79 -1.53 19.58 11.25
C ARG A 79 -1.92 19.86 9.80
N PHE A 80 -1.00 19.68 8.85
CA PHE A 80 -1.32 19.87 7.43
C PHE A 80 -2.46 18.94 6.98
N LEU A 81 -2.49 17.72 7.51
CA LEU A 81 -3.51 16.73 7.17
C LEU A 81 -4.90 17.14 7.67
N SER A 82 -4.99 17.73 8.87
CA SER A 82 -6.26 18.23 9.39
C SER A 82 -6.69 19.52 8.71
N ASP A 83 -5.78 20.46 8.59
CA ASP A 83 -6.10 21.84 8.21
C ASP A 83 -6.42 21.93 6.70
N GLU A 84 -5.70 21.16 5.87
CA GLU A 84 -5.78 21.28 4.40
C GLU A 84 -6.47 20.10 3.71
N LEU A 85 -6.49 18.91 4.34
CA LEU A 85 -7.09 17.69 3.76
C LEU A 85 -8.35 17.24 4.50
N GLY A 86 -8.71 17.88 5.62
CA GLY A 86 -9.90 17.53 6.40
C GLY A 86 -9.83 16.14 7.04
N LEU A 87 -8.63 15.56 7.18
CA LEU A 87 -8.42 14.31 7.88
C LEU A 87 -8.41 14.55 9.39
N THR A 88 -9.11 13.71 10.15
CA THR A 88 -9.04 13.78 11.61
C THR A 88 -7.68 13.28 12.07
N THR A 89 -6.98 14.04 12.90
CA THR A 89 -5.67 13.64 13.43
C THR A 89 -5.65 13.70 14.96
N THR A 90 -5.02 12.71 15.59
CA THR A 90 -4.75 12.73 17.04
C THR A 90 -3.33 12.28 17.33
N TRP A 91 -2.82 12.72 18.49
CA TRP A 91 -1.52 12.34 19.02
C TRP A 91 -1.64 12.06 20.51
N ASP A 92 -1.40 10.83 20.92
CA ASP A 92 -1.36 10.44 22.33
C ASP A 92 0.07 10.58 22.87
N LYS A 93 0.27 11.51 23.81
CA LYS A 93 1.59 11.79 24.38
C LYS A 93 2.14 10.63 25.23
N LYS A 94 1.28 9.82 25.85
CA LYS A 94 1.66 8.73 26.76
C LYS A 94 2.07 7.49 25.98
N THR A 95 1.27 7.10 24.99
CA THR A 95 1.51 5.92 24.16
C THR A 95 2.32 6.22 22.91
N LYS A 96 2.54 7.51 22.60
CA LYS A 96 3.23 7.97 21.39
C LYS A 96 2.55 7.50 20.10
N VAL A 97 1.23 7.35 20.15
CA VAL A 97 0.43 6.91 19.00
C VAL A 97 -0.08 8.12 18.22
N VAL A 98 0.16 8.14 16.91
CA VAL A 98 -0.52 9.03 15.96
C VAL A 98 -1.70 8.28 15.36
N THR A 99 -2.85 8.93 15.25
CA THR A 99 -4.00 8.44 14.50
C THR A 99 -4.36 9.43 13.40
N VAL A 100 -4.62 8.93 12.20
CA VAL A 100 -5.12 9.70 11.05
C VAL A 100 -6.35 8.98 10.51
N SER A 101 -7.48 9.67 10.40
CA SER A 101 -8.75 9.07 9.99
C SER A 101 -9.46 9.88 8.90
N SER A 102 -10.03 9.16 7.94
CA SER A 102 -11.07 9.62 7.01
C SER A 102 -12.42 8.98 7.41
N PRO A 103 -13.52 9.25 6.70
CA PRO A 103 -14.79 8.59 6.98
C PRO A 103 -14.77 7.05 6.84
N THR A 104 -13.85 6.49 6.05
CA THR A 104 -13.82 5.05 5.71
C THR A 104 -12.53 4.33 6.15
N LYS A 105 -11.48 5.07 6.49
CA LYS A 105 -10.17 4.51 6.84
C LYS A 105 -9.64 5.14 8.12
N THR A 106 -9.09 4.32 9.00
CA THR A 106 -8.32 4.77 10.17
C THR A 106 -6.95 4.15 10.14
N MET A 107 -5.93 5.00 10.13
CA MET A 107 -4.53 4.63 10.22
C MET A 107 -3.98 4.98 11.60
N THR A 108 -3.29 4.03 12.22
CA THR A 108 -2.56 4.25 13.49
C THR A 108 -1.11 3.85 13.34
N MET A 109 -0.23 4.54 14.05
CA MET A 109 1.21 4.28 14.06
C MET A 109 1.81 4.73 15.39
N ILE A 110 2.86 4.04 15.84
CA ILE A 110 3.64 4.47 16.99
C ILE A 110 4.79 5.33 16.46
N ASN A 111 5.04 6.47 17.10
CA ASN A 111 6.17 7.31 16.73
C ASN A 111 7.48 6.53 16.80
N GLN A 112 8.39 6.80 15.86
CA GLN A 112 9.64 6.05 15.74
C GLN A 112 9.44 4.55 15.48
N SER A 113 8.24 4.12 15.09
CA SER A 113 7.98 2.80 14.52
C SER A 113 7.83 2.91 13.00
N ILE A 114 8.20 1.83 12.32
CA ILE A 114 7.91 1.59 10.91
C ILE A 114 6.60 0.83 10.72
N GLU A 115 5.94 0.43 11.81
CA GLU A 115 4.69 -0.31 11.78
C GLU A 115 3.48 0.63 11.80
N TYR A 116 2.56 0.33 10.91
CA TYR A 116 1.28 1.02 10.75
C TYR A 116 0.16 -0.01 10.82
N LYS A 117 -1.03 0.45 11.22
CA LYS A 117 -2.26 -0.33 11.10
C LYS A 117 -3.30 0.50 10.37
N ILE A 118 -3.85 -0.03 9.27
CA ILE A 118 -4.99 0.57 8.56
C ILE A 118 -6.18 -0.35 8.74
N ASN A 119 -7.25 0.10 9.40
CA ASN A 119 -8.43 -0.72 9.65
C ASN A 119 -8.11 -2.11 10.26
N GLY A 120 -7.05 -2.21 11.06
CA GLY A 120 -6.57 -3.47 11.67
C GLY A 120 -5.61 -4.31 10.83
N HIS A 121 -5.38 -3.95 9.56
CA HIS A 121 -4.35 -4.52 8.69
C HIS A 121 -2.98 -3.94 9.02
N GLN A 122 -2.02 -4.78 9.42
CA GLN A 122 -0.67 -4.34 9.76
C GLN A 122 0.18 -4.23 8.50
N ILE A 123 0.76 -3.05 8.28
CA ILE A 123 1.68 -2.77 7.17
C ILE A 123 2.95 -2.11 7.70
N THR A 124 3.99 -2.11 6.88
CA THR A 124 5.27 -1.47 7.20
C THR A 124 5.53 -0.32 6.24
N GLY A 125 6.10 0.77 6.75
CA GLY A 125 6.43 1.97 5.98
C GLY A 125 7.69 2.65 6.48
N LYS A 126 7.83 3.92 6.15
CA LYS A 126 8.91 4.77 6.69
C LYS A 126 8.54 5.26 8.09
N PRO A 127 9.50 5.54 8.98
CA PRO A 127 9.17 5.96 10.34
C PRO A 127 8.55 7.36 10.37
N VAL A 128 7.71 7.60 11.38
CA VAL A 128 7.27 8.94 11.79
C VAL A 128 8.40 9.64 12.55
N VAL A 129 8.58 10.93 12.29
CA VAL A 129 9.70 11.72 12.84
C VAL A 129 9.20 12.89 13.69
N GLU A 130 9.78 13.08 14.87
CA GLU A 130 9.61 14.31 15.65
C GLU A 130 10.71 15.31 15.26
N MET A 131 10.32 16.51 14.82
CA MET A 131 11.24 17.61 14.50
C MET A 131 10.60 18.94 14.91
N ASN A 132 11.36 19.83 15.56
CA ASN A 132 10.87 21.14 16.00
C ASN A 132 9.54 21.07 16.80
N ASN A 133 9.46 20.14 17.76
CA ASN A 133 8.26 19.87 18.57
C ASN A 133 6.98 19.56 17.75
N SER A 134 7.15 19.08 16.51
CA SER A 134 6.05 18.66 15.63
C SER A 134 6.30 17.26 15.09
N THR A 135 5.22 16.52 14.86
CA THR A 135 5.26 15.17 14.28
C THR A 135 5.12 15.25 12.76
N TYR A 136 6.04 14.63 12.04
CA TYR A 136 6.11 14.59 10.58
C TYR A 136 5.92 13.17 10.07
N LEU A 137 5.09 13.01 9.04
CA LEU A 137 4.71 11.73 8.44
C LEU A 137 5.16 11.65 6.98
N PRO A 138 5.52 10.45 6.48
CA PRO A 138 5.86 10.25 5.08
C PRO A 138 4.62 10.51 4.21
N LEU A 139 4.64 11.65 3.49
CA LEU A 139 3.47 12.22 2.81
C LEU A 139 2.84 11.24 1.82
N ARG A 140 3.67 10.68 0.91
CA ARG A 140 3.17 9.80 -0.15
C ARG A 140 2.59 8.52 0.42
N PHE A 141 3.37 7.83 1.26
CA PHE A 141 2.96 6.59 1.90
C PHE A 141 1.64 6.77 2.65
N LEU A 142 1.51 7.82 3.46
CA LEU A 142 0.28 8.08 4.21
C LEU A 142 -0.91 8.34 3.28
N LEU A 143 -0.75 9.26 2.33
CA LEU A 143 -1.90 9.77 1.57
C LEU A 143 -2.42 8.81 0.51
N GLU A 144 -1.55 8.00 -0.10
CA GLU A 144 -1.99 6.93 -1.02
C GLU A 144 -2.91 5.93 -0.32
N GLN A 145 -2.57 5.55 0.93
CA GLN A 145 -3.41 4.69 1.75
C GLN A 145 -4.73 5.34 2.15
N MET A 146 -4.76 6.68 2.27
CA MET A 146 -5.93 7.45 2.67
C MET A 146 -6.82 7.90 1.50
N GLY A 147 -6.58 7.40 0.28
CA GLY A 147 -7.42 7.70 -0.88
C GLY A 147 -7.05 8.99 -1.61
N TYR A 148 -5.75 9.26 -1.75
CA TYR A 148 -5.22 10.37 -2.53
C TYR A 148 -4.18 9.90 -3.54
N GLU A 149 -4.15 10.53 -4.71
CA GLU A 149 -3.08 10.41 -5.68
C GLU A 149 -2.02 11.50 -5.45
N ILE A 150 -0.75 11.11 -5.51
CA ILE A 150 0.41 11.97 -5.22
C ILE A 150 1.29 12.10 -6.45
N GLY A 151 1.22 13.26 -7.11
CA GLY A 151 2.07 13.61 -8.24
C GLY A 151 3.28 14.44 -7.82
N TYR A 152 4.32 14.45 -8.65
CA TYR A 152 5.49 15.31 -8.47
C TYR A 152 6.00 15.85 -9.80
N SER A 153 6.21 17.17 -9.86
CA SER A 153 6.82 17.86 -11.00
C SER A 153 8.24 18.29 -10.65
N ASN A 154 9.25 17.66 -11.27
CA ASN A 154 10.65 18.04 -11.09
C ASN A 154 10.94 19.48 -11.53
N LYS A 155 10.34 19.92 -12.65
CA LYS A 155 10.54 21.26 -13.23
C LYS A 155 10.06 22.35 -12.28
N GLU A 156 8.93 22.11 -11.61
CA GLU A 156 8.28 23.08 -10.73
C GLU A 156 8.60 22.86 -9.25
N GLN A 157 9.28 21.74 -8.92
CA GLN A 157 9.49 21.27 -7.55
C GLN A 157 8.16 21.27 -6.78
N LEU A 158 7.11 20.73 -7.41
CA LEU A 158 5.72 20.82 -6.96
C LEU A 158 5.16 19.43 -6.69
N VAL A 159 4.64 19.23 -5.48
CA VAL A 159 3.85 18.04 -5.13
C VAL A 159 2.38 18.35 -5.38
N THR A 160 1.66 17.46 -6.07
CA THR A 160 0.22 17.58 -6.30
C THR A 160 -0.53 16.51 -5.53
N ILE A 161 -1.57 16.90 -4.81
CA ILE A 161 -2.42 16.01 -4.01
C ILE A 161 -3.84 16.12 -4.53
N THR A 162 -4.39 14.99 -4.98
CA THR A 162 -5.74 14.91 -5.54
C THR A 162 -6.49 13.76 -4.88
N PRO A 163 -7.71 13.98 -4.35
CA PRO A 163 -8.52 12.87 -3.83
C PRO A 163 -8.91 11.93 -4.96
N ILE A 164 -8.85 10.62 -4.71
CA ILE A 164 -9.37 9.62 -5.64
C ILE A 164 -10.79 9.21 -5.23
N ILE A 165 -11.62 8.92 -6.24
CA ILE A 165 -12.94 8.32 -6.02
C ILE A 165 -12.73 6.81 -6.00
N GLU A 166 -12.74 6.24 -4.81
CA GLU A 166 -12.63 4.79 -4.63
C GLU A 166 -13.96 4.09 -4.88
N ASN A 167 -13.92 2.82 -5.31
CA ASN A 167 -15.14 2.00 -5.27
C ASN A 167 -15.56 1.81 -3.81
N SER A 168 -16.87 1.79 -3.56
CA SER A 168 -17.46 1.64 -2.22
C SER A 168 -17.28 0.23 -1.65
N LEU A 169 -16.06 -0.09 -1.23
CA LEU A 169 -15.69 -1.37 -0.63
C LEU A 169 -15.37 -1.19 0.86
N VAL A 170 -15.75 -2.18 1.64
CA VAL A 170 -15.25 -2.35 3.02
C VAL A 170 -14.29 -3.52 3.02
N LEU A 171 -13.02 -3.23 3.30
CA LEU A 171 -11.94 -4.19 3.39
C LEU A 171 -11.67 -4.51 4.86
N THR A 172 -11.80 -5.78 5.22
CA THR A 172 -11.45 -6.28 6.56
C THR A 172 -10.24 -7.21 6.45
N ASN A 173 -9.31 -7.08 7.39
CA ASN A 173 -8.15 -7.95 7.45
C ASN A 173 -8.53 -9.30 8.04
N LYS A 174 -8.17 -10.40 7.37
CA LYS A 174 -8.13 -11.74 7.92
C LYS A 174 -6.68 -12.08 8.27
N ARG A 175 -6.47 -12.69 9.43
CA ARG A 175 -5.15 -13.08 9.92
C ARG A 175 -5.14 -14.53 10.34
N ILE A 176 -4.17 -15.29 9.84
CA ILE A 176 -3.81 -16.62 10.30
C ILE A 176 -2.46 -16.47 11.01
N ASP A 177 -2.37 -16.91 12.26
CA ASP A 177 -1.15 -16.83 13.07
C ASP A 177 -0.87 -18.20 13.68
N GLN A 178 0.16 -18.86 13.16
CA GLN A 178 0.61 -20.17 13.63
C GLN A 178 1.99 -20.08 14.31
N SER A 179 2.38 -18.89 14.75
CA SER A 179 3.73 -18.63 15.27
C SER A 179 4.05 -19.50 16.49
N LYS A 180 5.31 -19.96 16.54
CA LYS A 180 5.91 -20.71 17.66
C LYS A 180 7.16 -19.98 18.14
N PRO A 181 7.68 -20.26 19.36
CA PRO A 181 8.95 -19.69 19.80
C PRO A 181 10.06 -19.91 18.76
N GLY A 182 10.65 -18.81 18.27
CA GLY A 182 11.70 -18.83 17.24
C GLY A 182 11.23 -19.09 15.80
N LYS A 183 9.92 -19.28 15.55
CA LYS A 183 9.32 -19.45 14.22
C LYS A 183 8.09 -18.55 14.07
N GLU A 184 8.23 -17.40 13.43
CA GLU A 184 7.09 -16.54 13.08
C GLU A 184 6.34 -17.14 11.88
N PHE A 185 5.02 -17.22 11.98
CA PHE A 185 4.14 -17.66 10.89
C PHE A 185 2.90 -16.80 10.90
N VAL A 186 2.84 -15.83 9.98
CA VAL A 186 1.70 -14.91 9.89
C VAL A 186 1.28 -14.73 8.44
N ILE A 187 0.00 -14.96 8.17
CA ILE A 187 -0.63 -14.68 6.87
C ILE A 187 -1.73 -13.66 7.10
N GLN A 188 -1.72 -12.60 6.30
CA GLN A 188 -2.76 -11.59 6.24
C GLN A 188 -3.35 -11.55 4.83
N TYR A 189 -4.67 -11.48 4.73
CA TYR A 189 -5.37 -11.36 3.44
C TYR A 189 -6.68 -10.56 3.61
N PRO A 190 -7.17 -9.87 2.55
CA PRO A 190 -8.39 -9.08 2.66
C PRO A 190 -9.65 -9.93 2.50
N GLN A 191 -10.70 -9.56 3.23
CA GLN A 191 -12.09 -9.93 2.94
C GLN A 191 -12.85 -8.67 2.51
N ILE A 192 -13.58 -8.78 1.39
CA ILE A 192 -14.32 -7.67 0.79
C ILE A 192 -15.80 -7.79 1.15
N THR A 193 -16.39 -6.67 1.53
CA THR A 193 -17.84 -6.51 1.70
C THR A 193 -18.32 -5.19 1.10
N GLY A 194 -19.63 -5.08 0.86
CA GLY A 194 -20.26 -3.84 0.37
C GLY A 194 -20.28 -3.69 -1.16
N MET A 195 -19.86 -4.70 -1.91
CA MET A 195 -19.99 -4.69 -3.37
C MET A 195 -21.45 -4.68 -3.80
N SER A 196 -21.75 -3.98 -4.89
CA SER A 196 -23.09 -3.99 -5.51
C SER A 196 -23.45 -5.34 -6.13
N GLU A 197 -22.44 -6.12 -6.54
CA GLU A 197 -22.59 -7.42 -7.20
C GLU A 197 -22.23 -8.56 -6.21
N PRO A 198 -23.22 -9.20 -5.55
CA PRO A 198 -22.95 -10.19 -4.51
C PRO A 198 -22.27 -11.47 -5.02
N GLU A 199 -22.56 -11.90 -6.25
CA GLU A 199 -21.90 -13.05 -6.86
C GLU A 199 -20.43 -12.77 -7.19
N ALA A 200 -20.14 -11.58 -7.72
CA ALA A 200 -18.76 -11.16 -7.97
C ALA A 200 -17.97 -11.06 -6.65
N GLN A 201 -18.59 -10.52 -5.60
CA GLN A 201 -17.99 -10.46 -4.26
C GLN A 201 -17.65 -11.86 -3.74
N ALA A 202 -18.58 -12.81 -3.86
CA ALA A 202 -18.36 -14.19 -3.42
C ALA A 202 -17.20 -14.84 -4.18
N LYS A 203 -17.10 -14.62 -5.50
CA LYS A 203 -15.99 -15.14 -6.32
C LYS A 203 -14.64 -14.58 -5.88
N ILE A 204 -14.53 -13.27 -5.69
CA ILE A 204 -13.27 -12.64 -5.27
C ILE A 204 -12.88 -13.10 -3.87
N ASN A 205 -13.81 -13.11 -2.91
CA ASN A 205 -13.50 -13.57 -1.56
C ASN A 205 -13.08 -15.06 -1.53
N SER A 206 -13.74 -15.91 -2.32
CA SER A 206 -13.36 -17.33 -2.41
C SER A 206 -11.98 -17.50 -3.02
N PHE A 207 -11.64 -16.70 -4.03
CA PHE A 207 -10.28 -16.68 -4.60
C PHE A 207 -9.24 -16.27 -3.54
N LEU A 208 -9.47 -15.18 -2.81
CA LEU A 208 -8.54 -14.67 -1.79
C LEU A 208 -8.36 -15.66 -0.63
N GLU A 209 -9.42 -16.36 -0.25
CA GLU A 209 -9.37 -17.44 0.75
C GLU A 209 -8.53 -18.62 0.23
N GLN A 210 -8.74 -19.06 -1.02
CA GLN A 210 -7.93 -20.12 -1.63
C GLN A 210 -6.46 -19.74 -1.79
N GLU A 211 -6.15 -18.46 -2.09
CA GLU A 211 -4.76 -17.99 -2.09
C GLU A 211 -4.14 -18.05 -0.69
N ALA A 212 -4.89 -17.62 0.35
CA ALA A 212 -4.43 -17.72 1.73
C ALA A 212 -4.15 -19.19 2.15
N GLU A 213 -5.01 -20.14 1.75
CA GLU A 213 -4.81 -21.57 1.99
C GLU A 213 -3.55 -22.10 1.28
N LYS A 214 -3.28 -21.67 0.04
CA LYS A 214 -2.03 -22.03 -0.67
C LYS A 214 -0.80 -21.49 0.05
N TYR A 215 -0.85 -20.24 0.52
CA TYR A 215 0.23 -19.66 1.31
C TYR A 215 0.43 -20.37 2.64
N GLU A 216 -0.65 -20.78 3.30
CA GLU A 216 -0.59 -21.55 4.54
C GLU A 216 0.10 -22.90 4.31
N GLN A 217 -0.33 -23.64 3.29
CA GLN A 217 0.28 -24.91 2.93
C GLN A 217 1.78 -24.77 2.60
N ALA A 218 2.16 -23.75 1.83
CA ALA A 218 3.55 -23.50 1.48
C ALA A 218 4.42 -23.17 2.70
N GLY A 219 3.89 -22.38 3.64
CA GLY A 219 4.58 -22.08 4.90
C GLY A 219 4.72 -23.30 5.80
N GLU A 220 3.68 -24.14 5.87
CA GLU A 220 3.73 -25.39 6.63
C GLU A 220 4.78 -26.34 6.07
N ASP A 221 4.83 -26.49 4.74
CA ASP A 221 5.79 -27.35 4.07
C ASP A 221 7.22 -26.85 4.28
N LEU A 222 7.45 -25.54 4.17
CA LEU A 222 8.73 -24.91 4.51
C LEU A 222 9.19 -25.26 5.93
N TYR A 223 8.30 -25.17 6.93
CA TYR A 223 8.66 -25.43 8.32
C TYR A 223 8.73 -26.90 8.71
N LYS A 224 8.10 -27.81 7.96
CA LYS A 224 8.29 -29.27 8.12
C LYS A 224 9.73 -29.69 7.80
N GLU A 225 10.40 -28.99 6.89
CA GLU A 225 11.78 -29.27 6.52
C GLU A 225 12.80 -28.79 7.57
N ILE A 226 12.38 -28.00 8.56
CA ILE A 226 13.27 -27.40 9.57
C ILE A 226 13.12 -28.11 10.91
N ASN A 227 14.20 -28.77 11.35
CA ASN A 227 14.27 -29.38 12.67
C ASN A 227 14.20 -28.31 13.77
N ASP A 228 13.36 -28.53 14.78
CA ASP A 228 13.22 -27.60 15.92
C ASP A 228 14.53 -27.39 16.68
N ALA A 229 15.45 -28.35 16.65
CA ALA A 229 16.78 -28.23 17.23
C ALA A 229 17.68 -27.18 16.53
N ASP A 230 17.39 -26.89 15.26
CA ASP A 230 18.18 -25.98 14.42
C ASP A 230 17.63 -24.54 14.45
N VAL A 231 16.52 -24.31 15.16
CA VAL A 231 15.94 -22.97 15.33
C VAL A 231 16.90 -22.12 16.17
N PRO A 232 17.39 -20.99 15.64
CA PRO A 232 18.27 -20.12 16.41
C PRO A 232 17.57 -19.64 17.68
N LYS A 233 18.29 -19.70 18.81
CA LYS A 233 17.83 -19.14 20.08
C LYS A 233 17.71 -17.61 20.04
N ASP A 234 18.51 -17.00 19.17
CA ASP A 234 18.62 -15.56 18.97
C ASP A 234 18.33 -15.26 17.48
N GLY A 235 17.25 -14.51 17.20
CA GLY A 235 16.81 -14.21 15.82
C GLY A 235 15.99 -15.34 15.18
N GLY A 236 14.66 -15.22 15.24
CA GLY A 236 13.75 -16.26 14.76
C GLY A 236 13.71 -16.43 13.25
N LEU A 237 13.28 -17.60 12.83
CA LEU A 237 12.84 -17.88 11.46
C LEU A 237 11.50 -17.20 11.22
N TYR A 238 11.22 -16.85 9.97
CA TYR A 238 9.92 -16.30 9.62
C TYR A 238 9.42 -16.84 8.29
N TYR A 239 8.11 -17.00 8.21
CA TYR A 239 7.34 -17.14 6.99
C TYR A 239 6.13 -16.23 7.13
N GLY A 240 5.96 -15.35 6.15
CA GLY A 240 5.10 -14.22 6.29
C GLY A 240 4.44 -13.84 4.98
N VAL A 241 3.13 -13.65 5.01
CA VAL A 241 2.38 -13.13 3.87
C VAL A 241 1.61 -11.91 4.32
N ASN A 242 1.85 -10.80 3.63
CA ASN A 242 1.07 -9.59 3.76
C ASN A 242 0.42 -9.24 2.42
N TYR A 243 -0.50 -8.28 2.41
CA TYR A 243 -1.05 -7.75 1.16
C TYR A 243 -0.99 -6.23 1.12
N THR A 244 -1.08 -5.66 -0.08
CA THR A 244 -1.22 -4.23 -0.31
C THR A 244 -2.29 -3.99 -1.37
N ILE A 245 -3.30 -3.19 -1.04
CA ILE A 245 -4.27 -2.71 -2.05
C ILE A 245 -3.62 -1.56 -2.83
N THR A 246 -3.38 -1.77 -4.11
CA THR A 246 -2.68 -0.80 -4.97
C THR A 246 -3.64 0.06 -5.80
N TYR A 247 -4.88 -0.42 -6.00
CA TYR A 247 -5.89 0.29 -6.77
C TYR A 247 -7.30 -0.15 -6.39
N ASN A 248 -8.20 0.80 -6.16
CA ASN A 248 -9.62 0.55 -5.91
C ASN A 248 -10.48 1.62 -6.59
N GLN A 249 -10.51 1.67 -7.92
CA GLN A 249 -11.26 2.67 -8.68
C GLN A 249 -11.89 2.05 -9.93
N ASN A 250 -12.84 2.73 -10.59
CA ASN A 250 -13.35 2.36 -11.91
C ASN A 250 -13.76 0.88 -12.06
N ASP A 251 -14.51 0.34 -11.10
CA ASP A 251 -14.97 -1.07 -11.05
C ASP A 251 -13.82 -2.10 -11.06
N ARG A 252 -12.61 -1.70 -10.65
CA ARG A 252 -11.47 -2.61 -10.51
C ARG A 252 -10.83 -2.52 -9.14
N LEU A 253 -10.34 -3.67 -8.69
CA LEU A 253 -9.54 -3.81 -7.49
C LEU A 253 -8.22 -4.49 -7.87
N SER A 254 -7.10 -3.90 -7.49
CA SER A 254 -5.77 -4.47 -7.70
C SER A 254 -5.01 -4.50 -6.39
N MET A 255 -4.26 -5.58 -6.18
CA MET A 255 -3.44 -5.79 -5.00
C MET A 255 -2.25 -6.68 -5.32
N HIS A 256 -1.28 -6.73 -4.41
CA HIS A 256 -0.30 -7.80 -4.35
C HIS A 256 -0.19 -8.37 -2.95
N PHE A 257 0.17 -9.65 -2.88
CA PHE A 257 0.65 -10.33 -1.71
C PHE A 257 2.18 -10.25 -1.67
N ASP A 258 2.72 -9.83 -0.54
CA ASP A 258 4.15 -9.83 -0.25
C ASP A 258 4.47 -11.08 0.55
N VAL A 259 5.19 -12.02 -0.05
CA VAL A 259 5.56 -13.29 0.56
C VAL A 259 7.02 -13.20 0.97
N ALA A 260 7.32 -13.34 2.25
CA ALA A 260 8.66 -13.21 2.79
C ALA A 260 9.00 -14.41 3.68
N GLN A 261 10.22 -14.91 3.55
CA GLN A 261 10.72 -16.03 4.35
C GLN A 261 12.19 -15.90 4.74
N TYR A 262 12.55 -16.50 5.87
CA TYR A 262 13.92 -16.70 6.31
C TYR A 262 14.04 -17.98 7.13
N THR A 263 14.90 -18.88 6.67
CA THR A 263 15.10 -20.22 7.22
C THR A 263 16.53 -20.47 7.70
N GLY A 264 17.30 -19.42 7.99
CA GLY A 264 18.66 -19.53 8.56
C GLY A 264 19.83 -19.37 7.59
N GLY A 265 19.72 -18.47 6.60
CA GLY A 265 20.76 -18.15 5.62
C GLY A 265 21.45 -16.80 5.84
N ALA A 266 22.12 -16.28 4.80
CA ALA A 266 22.74 -14.95 4.84
C ALA A 266 21.72 -13.80 4.87
N HIS A 267 20.55 -13.99 4.27
CA HIS A 267 19.43 -13.05 4.24
C HIS A 267 18.11 -13.78 3.96
N GLY A 268 16.98 -13.11 4.19
CA GLY A 268 15.66 -13.61 3.79
C GLY A 268 15.41 -13.48 2.30
N ILE A 269 14.39 -14.18 1.81
CA ILE A 269 13.90 -14.10 0.42
C ILE A 269 12.48 -13.56 0.47
N TYR A 270 12.11 -12.77 -0.53
CA TYR A 270 10.75 -12.30 -0.69
C TYR A 270 10.37 -12.23 -2.17
N ASP A 271 9.07 -12.32 -2.43
CA ASP A 271 8.46 -12.18 -3.74
C ASP A 271 7.10 -11.47 -3.63
N MET A 272 6.58 -10.99 -4.76
CA MET A 272 5.27 -10.36 -4.88
C MET A 272 4.35 -11.18 -5.78
N GLN A 273 3.11 -11.41 -5.36
CA GLN A 273 2.08 -12.05 -6.20
C GLN A 273 0.87 -11.14 -6.33
N SER A 274 0.63 -10.64 -7.54
CA SER A 274 -0.36 -9.60 -7.81
C SER A 274 -1.62 -10.14 -8.46
N HIS A 275 -2.76 -9.60 -8.04
CA HIS A 275 -4.07 -9.93 -8.60
C HIS A 275 -4.83 -8.65 -8.93
N THR A 276 -5.51 -8.66 -10.06
CA THR A 276 -6.40 -7.56 -10.47
C THR A 276 -7.76 -8.11 -10.86
N PHE A 277 -8.82 -7.63 -10.22
CA PHE A 277 -10.18 -8.10 -10.43
C PHE A 277 -11.04 -7.03 -11.11
N ASP A 278 -11.92 -7.50 -11.99
CA ASP A 278 -13.11 -6.76 -12.42
C ASP A 278 -14.22 -6.97 -11.38
N LEU A 279 -14.66 -5.88 -10.73
CA LEU A 279 -15.61 -5.93 -9.62
C LEU A 279 -17.05 -6.26 -10.07
N LYS A 280 -17.35 -6.15 -11.37
CA LYS A 280 -18.67 -6.50 -11.92
C LYS A 280 -18.84 -7.99 -12.09
N SER A 281 -17.81 -8.66 -12.61
CA SER A 281 -17.85 -10.09 -12.91
C SER A 281 -17.24 -10.96 -11.81
N GLY A 282 -16.36 -10.38 -10.97
CA GLY A 282 -15.53 -11.07 -10.00
C GLY A 282 -14.34 -11.81 -10.63
N LYS A 283 -14.08 -11.59 -11.93
CA LYS A 283 -13.03 -12.27 -12.68
C LYS A 283 -11.68 -11.58 -12.44
N GLU A 284 -10.64 -12.36 -12.23
CA GLU A 284 -9.26 -11.89 -12.36
C GLU A 284 -8.95 -11.57 -13.83
N ILE A 285 -8.46 -10.36 -14.10
CA ILE A 285 -8.18 -9.89 -15.45
C ILE A 285 -6.71 -10.13 -15.83
N THR A 286 -6.51 -10.45 -17.09
CA THR A 286 -5.18 -10.60 -17.68
C THR A 286 -4.51 -9.25 -17.94
N LEU A 287 -3.19 -9.26 -18.11
CA LEU A 287 -2.42 -8.06 -18.51
C LEU A 287 -2.94 -7.46 -19.82
N LYS A 288 -3.36 -8.30 -20.78
CA LYS A 288 -3.96 -7.86 -22.04
C LYS A 288 -5.28 -7.13 -21.82
N GLU A 289 -6.15 -7.65 -20.95
CA GLU A 289 -7.42 -6.99 -20.59
C GLU A 289 -7.20 -5.69 -19.80
N ALA A 290 -6.15 -5.63 -18.96
CA ALA A 290 -5.71 -4.40 -18.30
C ALA A 290 -5.23 -3.35 -19.31
N ALA A 291 -4.51 -3.79 -20.35
CA ALA A 291 -4.07 -2.98 -21.48
C ALA A 291 -5.17 -2.76 -22.55
N LYS A 292 -6.45 -2.73 -22.14
CA LYS A 292 -7.62 -2.47 -23.01
C LYS A 292 -7.72 -3.38 -24.24
N ASN A 293 -7.24 -4.62 -24.14
CA ASN A 293 -7.15 -5.57 -25.25
C ASN A 293 -6.35 -5.07 -26.46
N ASN A 294 -5.47 -4.09 -26.27
CA ASN A 294 -4.62 -3.56 -27.32
C ASN A 294 -3.70 -4.67 -27.86
N SER A 295 -3.75 -4.94 -29.17
CA SER A 295 -2.95 -6.02 -29.79
C SER A 295 -1.45 -5.78 -29.71
N ALA A 296 -1.01 -4.52 -29.54
CA ALA A 296 0.39 -4.14 -29.41
C ALA A 296 0.86 -4.03 -27.94
N TYR A 297 0.06 -4.48 -26.95
CA TYR A 297 0.36 -4.26 -25.53
C TYR A 297 1.77 -4.71 -25.12
N LYS A 298 2.22 -5.90 -25.54
CA LYS A 298 3.58 -6.38 -25.27
C LYS A 298 4.65 -5.44 -25.80
N HIS A 299 4.48 -4.96 -27.04
CA HIS A 299 5.44 -4.05 -27.66
C HIS A 299 5.53 -2.72 -26.88
N ILE A 300 4.38 -2.16 -26.50
CA ILE A 300 4.30 -0.92 -25.71
C ILE A 300 4.99 -1.10 -24.35
N ILE A 301 4.68 -2.18 -23.64
CA ILE A 301 5.25 -2.49 -22.32
C ILE A 301 6.77 -2.71 -22.43
N ASN A 302 7.22 -3.59 -23.32
CA ASN A 302 8.64 -3.88 -23.52
C ASN A 302 9.44 -2.61 -23.86
N THR A 303 8.88 -1.72 -24.68
CA THR A 303 9.51 -0.45 -25.05
C THR A 303 9.69 0.45 -23.83
N GLU A 304 8.67 0.57 -22.98
CA GLU A 304 8.74 1.42 -21.79
C GLU A 304 9.61 0.80 -20.68
N ILE A 305 9.65 -0.52 -20.54
CA ILE A 305 10.59 -1.22 -19.64
C ILE A 305 12.04 -0.96 -20.06
N LYS A 306 12.39 -1.20 -21.33
CA LYS A 306 13.75 -0.96 -21.86
C LYS A 306 14.18 0.49 -21.69
N LYS A 307 13.26 1.44 -21.90
CA LYS A 307 13.50 2.87 -21.67
C LYS A 307 13.79 3.16 -20.19
N GLN A 308 12.98 2.64 -19.26
CA GLN A 308 13.17 2.85 -17.83
C GLN A 308 14.45 2.21 -17.30
N ILE A 309 14.79 0.99 -17.74
CA ILE A 309 16.07 0.32 -17.42
C ILE A 309 17.25 1.24 -17.78
N LYS A 310 17.26 1.76 -19.01
CA LYS A 310 18.32 2.67 -19.47
C LYS A 310 18.36 3.98 -18.68
N GLN A 311 17.21 4.58 -18.40
CA GLN A 311 17.12 5.84 -17.67
C GLN A 311 17.59 5.72 -16.21
N ARG A 312 17.32 4.58 -15.58
CA ARG A 312 17.72 4.30 -14.19
C ARG A 312 19.14 3.76 -14.08
N GLY A 313 19.78 3.42 -15.20
CA GLY A 313 21.14 2.87 -15.22
C GLY A 313 21.23 1.49 -14.56
N TYR A 314 20.18 0.67 -14.68
CA TYR A 314 20.18 -0.66 -14.08
C TYR A 314 21.19 -1.58 -14.78
N GLU A 315 22.10 -2.13 -13.98
CA GLU A 315 22.96 -3.24 -14.39
C GLU A 315 22.18 -4.54 -14.18
N LEU A 316 21.82 -5.19 -15.29
CA LEU A 316 21.02 -6.41 -15.24
C LEU A 316 21.92 -7.64 -15.11
N LEU A 317 21.44 -8.64 -14.37
CA LEU A 317 22.05 -9.96 -14.29
C LEU A 317 21.99 -10.69 -15.65
N GLU A 318 20.88 -10.50 -16.36
CA GLU A 318 20.62 -11.03 -17.70
C GLU A 318 19.95 -9.96 -18.60
N PRO A 319 20.13 -10.01 -19.93
CA PRO A 319 19.48 -9.04 -20.81
C PRO A 319 17.95 -9.21 -20.82
N PHE A 320 17.23 -8.10 -20.69
CA PHE A 320 15.76 -8.11 -20.83
C PHE A 320 15.34 -8.10 -22.31
N GLU A 321 14.70 -9.18 -22.74
CA GLU A 321 14.20 -9.34 -24.11
C GLU A 321 12.73 -8.93 -24.28
N SER A 322 11.83 -9.59 -23.52
CA SER A 322 10.38 -9.37 -23.54
C SER A 322 9.73 -9.88 -22.26
N ILE A 323 8.58 -9.29 -21.90
CA ILE A 323 7.65 -9.88 -20.92
C ILE A 323 7.07 -11.22 -21.41
N SER A 324 6.66 -12.07 -20.47
CA SER A 324 5.90 -13.30 -20.75
C SER A 324 4.42 -13.02 -21.10
N ASP A 325 3.67 -14.05 -21.50
CA ASP A 325 2.22 -13.95 -21.75
C ASP A 325 1.41 -13.74 -20.46
N ASP A 326 1.89 -14.34 -19.37
CA ASP A 326 1.34 -14.34 -18.01
C ASP A 326 2.06 -13.37 -17.07
N GLN A 327 2.76 -12.38 -17.63
CA GLN A 327 3.57 -11.43 -16.87
C GLN A 327 2.75 -10.79 -15.76
N ARG A 328 3.28 -10.89 -14.53
CA ARG A 328 2.65 -10.33 -13.34
C ARG A 328 2.58 -8.82 -13.40
N PHE A 329 1.45 -8.28 -12.97
CA PHE A 329 1.18 -6.85 -12.97
C PHE A 329 0.14 -6.48 -11.91
N TYR A 330 0.15 -5.22 -11.53
CA TYR A 330 -0.93 -4.61 -10.77
C TYR A 330 -1.25 -3.21 -11.31
N LEU A 331 -2.37 -2.64 -10.89
CA LEU A 331 -2.74 -1.27 -11.20
C LEU A 331 -2.34 -0.35 -10.04
N ARG A 332 -1.84 0.85 -10.36
CA ARG A 332 -1.57 1.91 -9.39
C ARG A 332 -1.71 3.26 -10.07
N GLY A 333 -2.59 4.12 -9.54
CA GLY A 333 -2.95 5.38 -10.20
C GLY A 333 -3.36 5.16 -11.65
N ASN A 334 -2.84 5.97 -12.57
CA ASN A 334 -3.13 5.86 -14.01
C ASN A 334 -2.13 4.97 -14.79
N ALA A 335 -1.61 3.90 -14.17
CA ALA A 335 -0.62 3.03 -14.78
C ALA A 335 -0.86 1.54 -14.49
N ILE A 336 -0.42 0.71 -15.44
CA ILE A 336 -0.09 -0.69 -15.21
C ILE A 336 1.34 -0.73 -14.67
N ILE A 337 1.55 -1.41 -13.54
CA ILE A 337 2.87 -1.67 -13.00
C ILE A 337 3.25 -3.11 -13.33
N VAL A 338 4.33 -3.27 -14.10
CA VAL A 338 4.95 -4.57 -14.37
C VAL A 338 6.18 -4.72 -13.49
N TYR A 339 6.39 -5.90 -12.93
CA TYR A 339 7.52 -6.20 -12.07
C TYR A 339 8.05 -7.60 -12.33
N PHE A 340 9.26 -7.86 -11.84
CA PHE A 340 9.98 -9.12 -12.01
C PHE A 340 10.44 -9.64 -10.66
N SER A 341 10.52 -10.96 -10.51
CA SER A 341 10.90 -11.57 -9.23
C SER A 341 12.27 -11.10 -8.77
N LEU A 342 12.50 -11.19 -7.46
CA LEU A 342 13.82 -11.02 -6.88
C LEU A 342 14.82 -11.93 -7.61
N TYR A 343 15.99 -11.38 -7.98
CA TYR A 343 17.04 -12.05 -8.77
C TYR A 343 16.72 -12.38 -10.23
N GLU A 344 15.52 -12.07 -10.75
CA GLU A 344 15.19 -12.42 -12.14
C GLU A 344 16.04 -11.61 -13.14
N TYR A 345 16.09 -10.28 -12.96
CA TYR A 345 16.91 -9.40 -13.81
C TYR A 345 17.88 -8.52 -13.03
N THR A 346 17.71 -8.37 -11.71
CA THR A 346 18.48 -7.41 -10.91
C THR A 346 19.03 -8.06 -9.65
N PRO A 347 20.19 -7.61 -9.14
CA PRO A 347 20.75 -8.12 -7.90
C PRO A 347 19.82 -7.84 -6.71
N TYR A 348 19.94 -8.64 -5.64
CA TYR A 348 19.15 -8.50 -4.41
C TYR A 348 19.08 -7.07 -3.87
N ALA A 349 20.19 -6.34 -3.94
CA ALA A 349 20.32 -4.98 -3.41
C ALA A 349 19.35 -3.98 -4.07
N LEU A 350 18.90 -4.27 -5.29
CA LEU A 350 17.92 -3.45 -6.01
C LEU A 350 16.47 -3.81 -5.62
N GLY A 351 16.26 -5.03 -5.11
CA GLY A 351 14.95 -5.58 -4.78
C GLY A 351 14.14 -5.99 -6.00
N ILE A 352 12.82 -5.92 -5.88
CA ILE A 352 11.87 -6.23 -6.96
C ILE A 352 11.72 -4.98 -7.85
N PRO A 353 12.23 -4.99 -9.10
CA PRO A 353 12.16 -3.82 -9.97
C PRO A 353 10.74 -3.64 -10.52
N GLU A 354 10.17 -2.45 -10.28
CA GLU A 354 8.87 -2.07 -10.82
C GLU A 354 8.97 -1.07 -11.98
N PHE A 355 8.17 -1.30 -13.01
CA PHE A 355 8.10 -0.49 -14.23
C PHE A 355 6.68 0.03 -14.44
N SER A 356 6.53 1.36 -14.39
CA SER A 356 5.24 2.02 -14.56
C SER A 356 4.96 2.26 -16.05
N ILE A 357 3.83 1.75 -16.54
CA ILE A 357 3.39 1.88 -17.92
C ILE A 357 2.06 2.68 -17.93
N PRO A 358 2.09 3.96 -18.33
CA PRO A 358 0.89 4.80 -18.36
C PRO A 358 -0.25 4.19 -19.18
N LEU A 359 -1.48 4.23 -18.65
CA LEU A 359 -2.68 3.67 -19.28
C LEU A 359 -3.12 4.41 -20.55
N ASP A 360 -2.62 5.63 -20.78
CA ASP A 360 -2.87 6.42 -21.99
C ASP A 360 -2.04 5.96 -23.20
N LYS A 361 -1.08 5.04 -22.99
CA LYS A 361 -0.30 4.42 -24.07
C LYS A 361 -1.03 3.28 -24.79
N PHE A 362 -2.11 2.75 -24.20
CA PHE A 362 -2.93 1.66 -24.75
C PHE A 362 -4.27 2.19 -25.26
#